data_AF-A0A536LQG6-F1
#
_entry.id   AF-A0A536LQG6-F1
#
_cell.length_a   1.000
_cell.length_b   1.000
_cell.length_c   1.000
_cell.angle_alpha   90.00
_cell.angle_beta   90.00
_cell.angle_gamma   90.00
#
_symmetry.space_group_name_H-M   'P 1'
#
loop_
_entity.id
_entity.type
_entity.pdbx_description
1 polymer ?
#
loop_
_entity_poly.entity_id
_entity_poly.type
_entity_poly.pdbx_seq_one_letter_code
_entity_poly.pdbx_strand_id
1 'polypeptide(L)'
;MPAVNTVSGPIDTADLGFTLMHEHIIVESPGVKENFPIIDREAEIDKAAAKLKDVMERGVNTLVDLTPGDWRDIPLVKEVVRRSGMQVIVATGIYWEVPHHFRSITGRNIDYIAELFVKDIQDGIMDTGVKAGIIKCATDEPGVTQDVERILRASAKAHRATSVPISTHTHAASEVGLKQQDVFESEGVDLSRVVIGHSGDTEDTNYLRKLCDRGSYIGMDRFGIDIFLENEKRIATIAKMCGMGYAEKMVLSHDAACYFGWVDPPLRERIVPNWHFNYIPDNVLPALREAGVTEDQIRTMTVENPRRIFEKQGAY
;
A
#
# COMPACT_ATOMS: atom_id res chain seq x y z
N MET A 1 -22.79 -10.01 2.05
CA MET A 1 -22.30 -8.65 1.83
C MET A 1 -20.84 -8.75 1.39
N PRO A 2 -20.31 -7.85 0.54
CA PRO A 2 -18.91 -7.91 0.15
C PRO A 2 -18.03 -7.81 1.40
N ALA A 3 -16.99 -8.64 1.48
CA ALA A 3 -16.14 -8.70 2.67
C ALA A 3 -14.67 -8.72 2.26
N VAL A 4 -13.82 -8.18 3.13
CA VAL A 4 -12.36 -8.18 2.96
C VAL A 4 -11.70 -8.83 4.17
N ASN A 5 -10.66 -9.63 3.93
CA ASN A 5 -9.89 -10.25 5.01
C ASN A 5 -9.01 -9.21 5.69
N THR A 6 -9.12 -9.13 7.01
CA THR A 6 -8.18 -8.40 7.88
C THR A 6 -7.38 -9.40 8.73
N VAL A 7 -6.38 -8.91 9.45
CA VAL A 7 -5.62 -9.69 10.44
C VAL A 7 -6.51 -10.34 11.50
N SER A 8 -7.62 -9.68 11.87
CA SER A 8 -8.59 -10.18 12.87
C SER A 8 -9.72 -11.03 12.26
N GLY A 9 -9.66 -11.31 10.95
CA GLY A 9 -10.71 -12.00 10.20
C GLY A 9 -11.45 -11.11 9.21
N PRO A 10 -12.40 -11.66 8.45
CA PRO A 10 -13.15 -10.89 7.46
C PRO A 10 -14.07 -9.86 8.12
N ILE A 11 -14.15 -8.67 7.52
CA ILE A 11 -15.11 -7.61 7.86
C ILE A 11 -15.93 -7.23 6.63
N ASP A 12 -17.10 -6.63 6.83
CA ASP A 12 -17.87 -6.02 5.74
C ASP A 12 -17.09 -4.82 5.18
N THR A 13 -17.05 -4.66 3.87
CA THR A 13 -16.40 -3.50 3.24
C THR A 13 -17.06 -2.17 3.60
N ALA A 14 -18.32 -2.19 4.04
CA ALA A 14 -19.00 -1.02 4.58
C ALA A 14 -18.41 -0.54 5.92
N ASP A 15 -17.73 -1.42 6.66
CA ASP A 15 -17.16 -1.14 7.99
C ASP A 15 -15.71 -0.62 7.94
N LEU A 16 -15.12 -0.48 6.74
CA LEU A 16 -13.74 -0.02 6.55
C LEU A 16 -13.51 1.40 7.07
N GLY A 17 -14.52 2.28 7.00
CA GLY A 17 -14.43 3.66 7.45
C GLY A 17 -13.29 4.45 6.80
N PHE A 18 -12.69 5.37 7.56
CA PHE A 18 -11.50 6.09 7.11
C PHE A 18 -10.33 5.10 7.01
N THR A 19 -9.89 4.83 5.79
CA THR A 19 -8.80 3.91 5.46
C THR A 19 -7.56 4.65 4.95
N LEU A 20 -6.41 4.34 5.53
CA LEU A 20 -5.09 4.67 4.99
C LEU A 20 -4.61 3.51 4.11
N MET A 21 -4.48 3.74 2.81
CA MET A 21 -4.36 2.68 1.78
C MET A 21 -2.93 2.15 1.54
N HIS A 22 -1.92 2.72 2.19
CA HIS A 22 -0.52 2.36 2.03
C HIS A 22 0.27 2.75 3.28
N GLU A 23 0.40 1.81 4.19
CA GLU A 23 1.21 1.96 5.40
C GLU A 23 2.00 0.69 5.67
N HIS A 24 2.80 0.71 6.73
CA HIS A 24 3.58 -0.42 7.19
C HIS A 24 3.51 -0.52 8.70
N ILE A 25 3.37 -1.73 9.24
CA ILE A 25 3.51 -1.92 10.70
C ILE A 25 4.98 -2.19 11.00
N ILE A 26 5.53 -3.23 10.38
CA ILE A 26 6.89 -3.70 10.63
C ILE A 26 7.55 -4.04 9.30
N VAL A 27 8.68 -3.39 9.00
CA VAL A 27 9.50 -3.70 7.83
C VAL A 27 10.86 -4.17 8.31
N GLU A 28 11.17 -5.44 8.08
CA GLU A 28 12.41 -6.07 8.55
C GLU A 28 13.15 -6.75 7.41
N SER A 29 14.47 -6.54 7.36
CA SER A 29 15.30 -7.14 6.33
C SER A 29 15.40 -8.66 6.46
N PRO A 30 14.97 -9.42 5.43
CA PRO A 30 15.20 -10.86 5.39
C PRO A 30 16.69 -11.18 5.50
N GLY A 31 16.99 -12.28 6.19
CA GLY A 31 18.35 -12.67 6.53
C GLY A 31 18.90 -11.91 7.72
N VAL A 32 18.60 -10.61 7.89
CA VAL A 32 19.05 -9.86 9.07
C VAL A 32 18.26 -10.27 10.29
N LYS A 33 16.92 -10.26 10.21
CA LYS A 33 16.05 -10.57 11.36
C LYS A 33 16.24 -11.99 11.90
N GLU A 34 16.52 -12.96 11.03
CA GLU A 34 16.72 -14.36 11.44
C GLU A 34 18.08 -14.60 12.13
N ASN A 35 19.08 -13.76 11.86
CA ASN A 35 20.45 -13.98 12.32
C ASN A 35 20.90 -13.00 13.40
N PHE A 36 20.26 -11.83 13.51
CA PHE A 36 20.67 -10.77 14.41
C PHE A 36 19.47 -10.22 15.20
N PRO A 37 19.45 -10.37 16.54
CA PRO A 37 18.38 -9.83 17.38
C PRO A 37 18.58 -8.32 17.59
N ILE A 38 18.36 -7.55 16.51
CA ILE A 38 18.59 -6.10 16.48
C ILE A 38 17.45 -5.27 17.09
N ILE A 39 16.29 -5.89 17.32
CA ILE A 39 15.14 -5.25 17.94
C ILE A 39 14.70 -5.98 19.21
N ASP A 40 14.22 -5.21 20.18
CA ASP A 40 13.39 -5.73 21.26
C ASP A 40 11.97 -5.89 20.71
N ARG A 41 11.62 -7.13 20.36
CA ARG A 41 10.35 -7.45 19.70
C ARG A 41 9.14 -7.03 20.52
N GLU A 42 9.17 -7.23 21.83
CA GLU A 42 8.03 -6.91 22.71
C GLU A 42 7.85 -5.39 22.83
N ALA A 43 8.96 -4.66 22.98
CA ALA A 43 8.92 -3.20 23.00
C ALA A 43 8.42 -2.60 21.67
N GLU A 44 8.84 -3.16 20.53
CA GLU A 44 8.34 -2.71 19.21
C GLU A 44 6.85 -3.02 19.01
N ILE A 45 6.36 -4.15 19.53
CA ILE A 45 4.92 -4.47 19.55
C ILE A 45 4.15 -3.42 20.35
N ASP A 46 4.59 -3.08 21.56
CA ASP A 46 3.92 -2.10 22.41
C ASP A 46 3.92 -0.71 21.78
N LYS A 47 5.07 -0.29 21.23
CA LYS A 47 5.21 0.97 20.51
C LYS A 47 4.30 1.05 19.29
N ALA A 48 4.26 -0.01 18.48
CA ALA A 48 3.39 -0.09 17.32
C ALA A 48 1.91 -0.04 17.74
N ALA A 49 1.51 -0.82 18.75
CA ALA A 49 0.14 -0.82 19.24
C ALA A 49 -0.30 0.55 19.77
N ALA A 50 0.58 1.28 20.46
CA ALA A 50 0.31 2.64 20.92
C ALA A 50 0.10 3.61 19.75
N LYS A 51 0.98 3.57 18.72
CA LYS A 51 0.83 4.39 17.51
C LYS A 51 -0.50 4.12 16.79
N LEU A 52 -0.91 2.86 16.69
CA LEU A 52 -2.17 2.51 16.03
C LEU A 52 -3.39 2.99 16.83
N LYS A 53 -3.36 2.92 18.17
CA LYS A 53 -4.44 3.50 19.01
C LYS A 53 -4.54 5.01 18.83
N ASP A 54 -3.41 5.70 18.82
CA ASP A 54 -3.35 7.16 18.70
C ASP A 54 -3.94 7.67 17.36
N VAL A 55 -3.69 6.96 16.26
CA VAL A 55 -4.31 7.31 14.97
C VAL A 55 -5.80 6.93 14.91
N MET A 56 -6.23 5.87 15.62
CA MET A 56 -7.66 5.55 15.76
C MET A 56 -8.43 6.64 16.49
N GLU A 57 -7.83 7.25 17.52
CA GLU A 57 -8.43 8.38 18.26
C GLU A 57 -8.65 9.61 17.36
N ARG A 58 -7.93 9.69 16.23
CA ARG A 58 -8.11 10.70 15.17
C ARG A 58 -9.08 10.29 14.07
N GLY A 59 -9.78 9.18 14.26
CA GLY A 59 -10.86 8.72 13.38
C GLY A 59 -10.42 7.79 12.25
N VAL A 60 -9.16 7.37 12.18
CA VAL A 60 -8.74 6.31 11.23
C VAL A 60 -9.26 4.96 11.72
N ASN A 61 -9.95 4.23 10.83
CA ASN A 61 -10.57 2.94 11.15
C ASN A 61 -9.74 1.76 10.63
N THR A 62 -9.12 1.92 9.46
CA THR A 62 -8.42 0.85 8.76
C THR A 62 -7.06 1.28 8.25
N LEU A 63 -6.10 0.37 8.36
CA LEU A 63 -4.79 0.45 7.74
C LEU A 63 -4.61 -0.67 6.72
N VAL A 64 -4.05 -0.35 5.56
CA VAL A 64 -3.57 -1.34 4.59
C VAL A 64 -2.05 -1.43 4.71
N ASP A 65 -1.59 -2.50 5.38
CA ASP A 65 -0.16 -2.83 5.49
C ASP A 65 0.33 -3.46 4.19
N LEU A 66 1.08 -2.67 3.41
CA LEU A 66 1.62 -3.09 2.13
C LEU A 66 3.01 -3.72 2.22
N THR A 67 3.43 -4.16 3.41
CA THR A 67 4.67 -4.94 3.58
C THR A 67 4.52 -6.29 2.85
N PRO A 68 5.26 -6.54 1.76
CA PRO A 68 5.08 -7.74 0.96
C PRO A 68 5.72 -8.97 1.61
N GLY A 69 5.55 -10.13 0.97
CA GLY A 69 5.96 -11.43 1.51
C GLY A 69 7.45 -11.54 1.84
N ASP A 70 8.28 -10.77 1.15
CA ASP A 70 9.72 -10.68 1.33
C ASP A 70 10.15 -9.67 2.40
N TRP A 71 9.26 -9.03 3.18
CA TRP A 71 9.67 -8.13 4.28
C TRP A 71 8.80 -8.24 5.54
N ARG A 72 7.65 -8.91 5.45
CA ARG A 72 6.62 -8.96 6.51
C ARG A 72 7.00 -9.85 7.71
N ASP A 73 6.39 -9.55 8.85
CA ASP A 73 6.30 -10.42 10.03
C ASP A 73 4.84 -10.49 10.53
N ILE A 74 4.08 -11.44 9.99
CA ILE A 74 2.66 -11.59 10.34
C ILE A 74 2.42 -11.95 11.81
N PRO A 75 3.21 -12.85 12.45
CA PRO A 75 3.08 -13.07 13.89
C PRO A 75 3.22 -11.79 14.73
N LEU A 76 4.16 -10.90 14.41
CA LEU A 76 4.29 -9.59 15.08
C LEU A 76 3.04 -8.73 14.83
N VAL A 77 2.64 -8.61 13.57
CA VAL A 77 1.47 -7.82 13.15
C VAL A 77 0.20 -8.27 13.88
N LYS A 78 -0.01 -9.60 14.04
CA LYS A 78 -1.14 -10.14 14.81
C LYS A 78 -1.17 -9.62 16.24
N GLU A 79 -0.02 -9.58 16.90
CA GLU A 79 0.05 -9.13 18.29
C GLU A 79 -0.20 -7.61 18.40
N VAL A 80 0.34 -6.82 17.47
CA VAL A 80 0.05 -5.38 17.37
C VAL A 80 -1.44 -5.13 17.16
N VAL A 81 -2.08 -5.85 16.24
CA VAL A 81 -3.52 -5.74 15.98
C VAL A 81 -4.34 -6.15 17.20
N ARG A 82 -3.98 -7.25 17.86
CA ARG A 82 -4.65 -7.72 19.08
C ARG A 82 -4.60 -6.67 20.21
N ARG A 83 -3.47 -5.97 20.37
CA ARG A 83 -3.29 -4.95 21.41
C ARG A 83 -3.91 -3.60 21.06
N SER A 84 -3.94 -3.24 19.78
CA SER A 84 -4.47 -1.94 19.30
C SER A 84 -5.98 -1.94 19.05
N GLY A 85 -6.52 -3.04 18.53
CA GLY A 85 -7.89 -3.12 18.04
C GLY A 85 -8.10 -2.53 16.63
N MET A 86 -7.02 -2.10 15.98
CA MET A 86 -7.06 -1.52 14.63
C MET A 86 -7.45 -2.56 13.57
N GLN A 87 -8.26 -2.16 12.58
CA GLN A 87 -8.50 -2.99 11.41
C GLN A 87 -7.28 -2.92 10.49
N VAL A 88 -6.65 -4.06 10.20
CA VAL A 88 -5.45 -4.12 9.35
C VAL A 88 -5.64 -5.12 8.23
N ILE A 89 -5.55 -4.65 6.99
CA ILE A 89 -5.50 -5.49 5.80
C ILE A 89 -4.01 -5.69 5.45
N VAL A 90 -3.57 -6.93 5.25
CA VAL A 90 -2.17 -7.24 4.93
C VAL A 90 -2.00 -7.68 3.48
N ALA A 91 -0.80 -7.43 2.95
CA ALA A 91 -0.44 -7.80 1.59
C ALA A 91 0.20 -9.20 1.45
N THR A 92 0.01 -9.78 0.27
CA THR A 92 0.96 -10.72 -0.34
C THR A 92 1.77 -10.00 -1.42
N GLY A 93 2.69 -10.70 -2.10
CA GLY A 93 3.49 -10.15 -3.19
C GLY A 93 4.97 -10.05 -2.86
N ILE A 94 5.72 -9.35 -3.73
CA ILE A 94 7.19 -9.21 -3.67
C ILE A 94 7.60 -7.77 -4.04
N TYR A 95 8.58 -7.22 -3.33
CA TYR A 95 9.14 -5.88 -3.59
C TYR A 95 10.09 -5.86 -4.81
N TRP A 96 10.59 -4.69 -5.22
CA TRP A 96 11.32 -4.55 -6.49
C TRP A 96 12.73 -5.16 -6.45
N GLU A 97 13.31 -5.27 -5.25
CA GLU A 97 14.56 -5.99 -5.00
C GLU A 97 14.32 -7.51 -5.00
N VAL A 98 13.96 -8.04 -6.17
CA VAL A 98 13.47 -9.42 -6.31
C VAL A 98 14.43 -10.42 -5.66
N PRO A 99 13.96 -11.19 -4.64
CA PRO A 99 14.76 -12.20 -3.96
C PRO A 99 15.35 -13.20 -4.95
N HIS A 100 16.57 -13.66 -4.69
CA HIS A 100 17.29 -14.54 -5.61
C HIS A 100 16.46 -15.76 -6.05
N HIS A 101 15.66 -16.33 -5.15
CA HIS A 101 14.77 -17.47 -5.44
C HIS A 101 13.75 -17.21 -6.56
N PHE A 102 13.30 -15.97 -6.76
CA PHE A 102 12.29 -15.61 -7.75
C PHE A 102 12.88 -15.04 -9.05
N ARG A 103 14.19 -14.76 -9.08
CA ARG A 103 14.87 -14.24 -10.27
C ARG A 103 14.79 -15.20 -11.44
N SER A 104 14.72 -14.65 -12.64
CA SER A 104 14.66 -15.34 -13.93
C SER A 104 15.75 -16.42 -14.09
N ILE A 105 16.95 -16.16 -13.59
CA ILE A 105 18.09 -17.08 -13.65
C ILE A 105 17.84 -18.43 -12.96
N THR A 106 16.91 -18.50 -12.00
CA THR A 106 16.60 -19.75 -11.29
C THR A 106 15.71 -20.70 -12.12
N GLY A 107 15.18 -20.24 -13.25
CA GLY A 107 14.32 -21.04 -14.12
C GLY A 107 12.94 -21.35 -13.56
N ARG A 108 12.53 -20.75 -12.42
CA ARG A 108 11.18 -20.96 -11.87
C ARG A 108 10.10 -20.36 -12.76
N ASN A 109 8.97 -21.05 -12.87
CA ASN A 109 7.82 -20.54 -13.61
C ASN A 109 7.17 -19.35 -12.87
N ILE A 110 6.65 -18.37 -13.60
CA ILE A 110 5.81 -17.29 -13.10
C ILE A 110 4.56 -17.85 -12.40
N ASP A 111 3.97 -18.94 -12.92
CA ASP A 111 2.77 -19.55 -12.34
C ASP A 111 3.03 -20.05 -10.91
N TYR A 112 4.23 -20.57 -10.64
CA TYR A 112 4.64 -20.95 -9.29
C TYR A 112 4.65 -19.75 -8.33
N ILE A 113 5.09 -18.58 -8.79
CA ILE A 113 5.09 -17.36 -7.97
C ILE A 113 3.64 -16.93 -7.71
N ALA A 114 2.80 -16.95 -8.73
CA ALA A 114 1.38 -16.62 -8.60
C ALA A 114 0.66 -17.55 -7.62
N GLU A 115 0.94 -18.86 -7.66
CA GLU A 115 0.37 -19.86 -6.73
C GLU A 115 0.71 -19.56 -5.26
N LEU A 116 1.90 -19.04 -4.96
CA LEU A 116 2.25 -18.61 -3.61
C LEU A 116 1.37 -17.45 -3.14
N PHE A 117 1.12 -16.46 -4.01
CA PHE A 117 0.26 -15.33 -3.69
C PHE A 117 -1.20 -15.76 -3.53
N VAL A 118 -1.68 -16.65 -4.41
CA VAL A 118 -3.03 -17.24 -4.31
C VAL A 118 -3.18 -17.99 -3.00
N LYS A 119 -2.18 -18.75 -2.57
CA LYS A 119 -2.19 -19.47 -1.28
C LYS A 119 -2.31 -18.51 -0.09
N ASP A 120 -1.53 -17.43 -0.06
CA ASP A 120 -1.64 -16.40 0.99
C ASP A 120 -3.07 -15.79 1.06
N ILE A 121 -3.73 -15.65 -0.08
CA ILE A 121 -5.08 -15.07 -0.18
C ILE A 121 -6.17 -16.08 0.20
N GLN A 122 -6.08 -17.32 -0.27
CA GLN A 122 -7.14 -18.31 -0.14
C GLN A 122 -7.01 -19.18 1.11
N ASP A 123 -5.79 -19.62 1.42
CA ASP A 123 -5.52 -20.58 2.51
C ASP A 123 -5.03 -19.84 3.76
N GLY A 124 -4.21 -18.80 3.55
CA GLY A 124 -3.61 -18.00 4.60
C GLY A 124 -2.08 -17.96 4.51
N ILE A 125 -1.52 -16.95 5.14
CA ILE A 125 -0.08 -16.68 5.19
C ILE A 125 0.55 -17.62 6.21
N MET A 126 1.42 -18.53 5.73
CA MET A 126 2.09 -19.54 6.55
C MET A 126 1.06 -20.34 7.40
N ASP A 127 1.30 -20.50 8.70
CA ASP A 127 0.42 -21.16 9.67
C ASP A 127 -0.38 -20.16 10.54
N THR A 128 -0.44 -18.90 10.11
CA THR A 128 -0.98 -17.81 10.96
C THR A 128 -2.50 -17.71 10.95
N GLY A 129 -3.15 -18.32 9.94
CA GLY A 129 -4.58 -18.18 9.65
C GLY A 129 -4.99 -16.82 9.09
N VAL A 130 -4.06 -15.86 8.94
CA VAL A 130 -4.32 -14.54 8.35
C VAL A 130 -4.27 -14.65 6.83
N LYS A 131 -5.26 -14.11 6.14
CA LYS A 131 -5.33 -14.09 4.67
C LYS A 131 -4.98 -12.71 4.13
N ALA A 132 -4.21 -12.66 3.06
CA ALA A 132 -3.91 -11.40 2.37
C ALA A 132 -5.19 -10.82 1.74
N GLY A 133 -5.41 -9.52 1.93
CA GLY A 133 -6.53 -8.78 1.35
C GLY A 133 -6.14 -7.89 0.17
N ILE A 134 -4.84 -7.81 -0.15
CA ILE A 134 -4.30 -7.03 -1.28
C ILE A 134 -3.00 -7.66 -1.81
N ILE A 135 -2.70 -7.46 -3.09
CA ILE A 135 -1.46 -7.90 -3.73
C ILE A 135 -0.54 -6.69 -3.92
N LYS A 136 0.70 -6.76 -3.44
CA LYS A 136 1.73 -5.74 -3.63
C LYS A 136 2.76 -6.18 -4.68
N CYS A 137 3.14 -5.28 -5.57
CA CYS A 137 4.31 -5.45 -6.44
C CYS A 137 4.97 -4.09 -6.70
N ALA A 138 6.17 -4.08 -7.25
CA ALA A 138 6.96 -2.86 -7.31
C ALA A 138 7.74 -2.72 -8.61
N THR A 139 7.94 -1.47 -9.04
CA THR A 139 8.83 -1.09 -10.13
C THR A 139 9.46 0.24 -9.75
N ASP A 140 10.78 0.31 -9.68
CA ASP A 140 11.49 1.52 -9.29
C ASP A 140 12.24 2.15 -10.49
N GLU A 141 13.19 3.05 -10.24
CA GLU A 141 13.94 3.81 -11.26
C GLU A 141 14.47 2.95 -12.44
N PRO A 142 14.98 1.71 -12.24
CA PRO A 142 15.45 0.87 -13.34
C PRO A 142 14.34 0.44 -14.34
N GLY A 143 13.06 0.66 -14.00
CA GLY A 143 11.92 0.29 -14.80
C GLY A 143 11.57 -1.20 -14.73
N VAL A 144 10.82 -1.67 -15.72
CA VAL A 144 10.35 -3.06 -15.81
C VAL A 144 11.50 -3.95 -16.30
N THR A 145 12.39 -4.31 -15.39
CA THR A 145 13.44 -5.31 -15.64
C THR A 145 12.83 -6.69 -15.83
N GLN A 146 13.61 -7.66 -16.34
CA GLN A 146 13.13 -9.03 -16.54
C GLN A 146 12.59 -9.65 -15.24
N ASP A 147 13.26 -9.42 -14.11
CA ASP A 147 12.84 -9.97 -12.82
C ASP A 147 11.60 -9.25 -12.28
N VAL A 148 11.52 -7.91 -12.44
CA VAL A 148 10.35 -7.12 -12.05
C VAL A 148 9.12 -7.51 -12.89
N GLU A 149 9.27 -7.67 -14.20
CA GLU A 149 8.18 -8.08 -15.09
C GLU A 149 7.56 -9.41 -14.67
N ARG A 150 8.40 -10.36 -14.25
CA ARG A 150 7.93 -11.66 -13.74
C ARG A 150 7.06 -11.51 -12.50
N ILE A 151 7.43 -10.62 -11.58
CA ILE A 151 6.61 -10.34 -10.40
C ILE A 151 5.31 -9.62 -10.79
N LEU A 152 5.34 -8.63 -11.69
CA LEU A 152 4.13 -7.97 -12.19
C LEU A 152 3.15 -8.96 -12.81
N ARG A 153 3.64 -9.87 -13.67
CA ARG A 153 2.81 -10.92 -14.29
C ARG A 153 2.29 -11.94 -13.28
N ALA A 154 3.10 -12.32 -12.28
CA ALA A 154 2.64 -13.18 -11.19
C ALA A 154 1.51 -12.51 -10.37
N SER A 155 1.65 -11.23 -10.05
CA SER A 155 0.63 -10.44 -9.37
C SER A 155 -0.64 -10.32 -10.20
N ALA A 156 -0.53 -10.10 -11.52
CA ALA A 156 -1.68 -10.09 -12.43
C ALA A 156 -2.43 -11.43 -12.45
N LYS A 157 -1.70 -12.56 -12.53
CA LYS A 157 -2.28 -13.91 -12.49
C LYS A 157 -2.98 -14.19 -11.15
N ALA A 158 -2.34 -13.86 -10.03
CA ALA A 158 -2.94 -14.02 -8.70
C ALA A 158 -4.19 -13.14 -8.54
N HIS A 159 -4.15 -11.89 -9.01
CA HIS A 159 -5.31 -11.00 -9.04
C HIS A 159 -6.47 -11.60 -9.83
N ARG A 160 -6.21 -12.08 -11.05
CA ARG A 160 -7.25 -12.69 -11.89
C ARG A 160 -7.84 -13.96 -11.29
N ALA A 161 -7.02 -14.75 -10.58
CA ALA A 161 -7.48 -15.97 -9.91
C ALA A 161 -8.32 -15.72 -8.65
N THR A 162 -8.16 -14.56 -7.99
CA THR A 162 -8.70 -14.31 -6.63
C THR A 162 -9.61 -13.09 -6.53
N SER A 163 -9.61 -12.22 -7.53
CA SER A 163 -10.22 -10.88 -7.51
C SER A 163 -9.66 -9.89 -6.48
N VAL A 164 -8.65 -10.27 -5.69
CA VAL A 164 -8.03 -9.38 -4.70
C VAL A 164 -7.29 -8.23 -5.40
N PRO A 165 -7.50 -6.95 -5.04
CA PRO A 165 -6.93 -5.81 -5.76
C PRO A 165 -5.40 -5.78 -5.72
N ILE A 166 -4.80 -5.05 -6.67
CA ILE A 166 -3.36 -4.82 -6.74
C ILE A 166 -3.07 -3.39 -6.25
N SER A 167 -2.08 -3.23 -5.40
CA SER A 167 -1.45 -1.94 -5.11
C SER A 167 0.03 -2.02 -5.49
N THR A 168 0.57 -0.99 -6.14
CA THR A 168 1.96 -1.01 -6.62
C THR A 168 2.87 -0.07 -5.85
N HIS A 169 4.18 -0.25 -6.00
CA HIS A 169 5.20 0.78 -5.74
C HIS A 169 5.69 1.30 -7.09
N THR A 170 5.86 2.62 -7.21
CA THR A 170 6.45 3.25 -8.40
C THR A 170 7.50 4.29 -8.05
N HIS A 171 8.39 4.58 -9.00
CA HIS A 171 9.17 5.81 -9.01
C HIS A 171 8.51 6.82 -9.97
N ALA A 172 7.70 7.73 -9.42
CA ALA A 172 6.83 8.62 -10.20
C ALA A 172 7.57 9.46 -11.24
N ALA A 173 8.77 9.96 -10.92
CA ALA A 173 9.57 10.79 -11.84
C ALA A 173 10.00 10.04 -13.11
N SER A 174 10.06 8.71 -13.07
CA SER A 174 10.34 7.86 -14.24
C SER A 174 9.09 7.35 -14.97
N GLU A 175 7.90 7.78 -14.53
CA GLU A 175 6.60 7.40 -15.09
C GLU A 175 6.35 5.89 -15.22
N VAL A 176 7.01 5.07 -14.39
CA VAL A 176 6.95 3.60 -14.49
C VAL A 176 5.57 3.02 -14.19
N GLY A 177 4.65 3.79 -13.58
CA GLY A 177 3.25 3.40 -13.42
C GLY A 177 2.55 3.10 -14.76
N LEU A 178 2.87 3.85 -15.82
CA LEU A 178 2.32 3.58 -17.16
C LEU A 178 2.82 2.23 -17.70
N LYS A 179 4.08 1.88 -17.43
CA LYS A 179 4.67 0.58 -17.84
C LYS A 179 4.07 -0.59 -17.04
N GLN A 180 3.76 -0.38 -15.76
CA GLN A 180 3.01 -1.38 -14.97
C GLN A 180 1.62 -1.62 -15.57
N GLN A 181 0.90 -0.55 -15.91
CA GLN A 181 -0.40 -0.66 -16.59
C GLN A 181 -0.32 -1.45 -17.90
N ASP A 182 0.72 -1.23 -18.72
CA ASP A 182 0.92 -1.99 -19.97
C ASP A 182 1.07 -3.50 -19.71
N VAL A 183 1.84 -3.89 -18.68
CA VAL A 183 2.00 -5.30 -18.30
C VAL A 183 0.67 -5.87 -17.81
N PHE A 184 -0.04 -5.16 -16.94
CA PHE A 184 -1.32 -5.60 -16.39
C PHE A 184 -2.41 -5.75 -17.46
N GLU A 185 -2.53 -4.80 -18.38
CA GLU A 185 -3.45 -4.90 -19.52
C GLU A 185 -3.09 -6.11 -20.41
N SER A 186 -1.79 -6.36 -20.64
CA SER A 186 -1.35 -7.53 -21.42
C SER A 186 -1.72 -8.87 -20.77
N GLU A 187 -1.89 -8.90 -19.45
CA GLU A 187 -2.34 -10.07 -18.69
C GLU A 187 -3.88 -10.10 -18.53
N GLY A 188 -4.58 -9.12 -19.09
CA GLY A 188 -6.04 -9.01 -19.06
C GLY A 188 -6.59 -8.48 -17.74
N VAL A 189 -5.82 -7.70 -16.98
CA VAL A 189 -6.27 -7.07 -15.73
C VAL A 189 -7.13 -5.84 -16.03
N ASP A 190 -8.28 -5.73 -15.36
CA ASP A 190 -9.07 -4.51 -15.26
C ASP A 190 -8.32 -3.51 -14.38
N LEU A 191 -7.72 -2.51 -15.03
CA LEU A 191 -6.90 -1.50 -14.36
C LEU A 191 -7.64 -0.71 -13.28
N SER A 192 -8.97 -0.67 -13.29
CA SER A 192 -9.73 -0.05 -12.20
C SER A 192 -9.76 -0.86 -10.90
N ARG A 193 -9.09 -2.02 -10.86
CA ARG A 193 -8.78 -2.77 -9.64
C ARG A 193 -7.30 -2.65 -9.22
N VAL A 194 -6.59 -1.67 -9.78
CA VAL A 194 -5.17 -1.40 -9.53
C VAL A 194 -4.99 0.00 -8.93
N VAL A 195 -4.21 0.08 -7.85
CA VAL A 195 -3.70 1.33 -7.27
C VAL A 195 -2.24 1.50 -7.69
N ILE A 196 -1.93 2.58 -8.40
CA ILE A 196 -0.56 2.94 -8.76
C ILE A 196 0.04 3.78 -7.62
N GLY A 197 0.82 3.14 -6.75
CA GLY A 197 1.36 3.79 -5.55
C GLY A 197 2.47 4.80 -5.86
N HIS A 198 2.74 5.68 -4.91
CA HIS A 198 3.73 6.77 -4.99
C HIS A 198 3.47 7.79 -6.10
N SER A 199 2.28 7.78 -6.68
CA SER A 199 1.84 8.80 -7.62
C SER A 199 1.80 10.19 -6.98
N GLY A 200 1.68 10.28 -5.65
CA GLY A 200 1.76 11.54 -4.91
C GLY A 200 3.12 12.22 -4.89
N ASP A 201 4.18 11.58 -5.41
CA ASP A 201 5.55 12.12 -5.45
C ASP A 201 5.83 13.02 -6.68
N THR A 202 4.81 13.44 -7.43
CA THR A 202 4.97 14.32 -8.60
C THR A 202 3.89 15.41 -8.67
N GLU A 203 4.26 16.57 -9.22
CA GLU A 203 3.36 17.68 -9.54
C GLU A 203 2.76 17.56 -10.96
N ASP A 204 3.21 16.58 -11.75
CA ASP A 204 2.77 16.40 -13.14
C ASP A 204 1.36 15.81 -13.23
N THR A 205 0.37 16.69 -13.18
CA THR A 205 -1.03 16.32 -13.38
C THR A 205 -1.31 15.64 -14.72
N ASN A 206 -0.50 15.84 -15.77
CA ASN A 206 -0.72 15.13 -17.05
C ASN A 206 -0.40 13.64 -16.93
N TYR A 207 0.70 13.29 -16.27
CA TYR A 207 1.04 11.90 -15.96
C TYR A 207 -0.04 11.25 -15.10
N LEU A 208 -0.43 11.91 -13.99
CA LEU A 208 -1.47 11.40 -13.10
C LEU A 208 -2.80 11.17 -13.81
N ARG A 209 -3.19 12.10 -14.69
CA ARG A 209 -4.40 12.00 -15.49
C ARG A 209 -4.37 10.82 -16.45
N LYS A 210 -3.23 10.55 -17.11
CA LYS A 210 -3.07 9.37 -17.98
C LYS A 210 -3.28 8.06 -17.21
N LEU A 211 -2.74 7.95 -15.99
CA LEU A 211 -2.96 6.77 -15.14
C LEU A 211 -4.45 6.58 -14.82
N CYS A 212 -5.12 7.65 -14.38
CA CYS A 212 -6.54 7.64 -14.04
C CYS A 212 -7.46 7.35 -15.22
N ASP A 213 -7.17 7.95 -16.39
CA ASP A 213 -7.96 7.79 -17.62
C ASP A 213 -7.90 6.35 -18.15
N ARG A 214 -6.80 5.64 -17.89
CA ARG A 214 -6.67 4.19 -18.16
C ARG A 214 -7.40 3.32 -17.13
N GLY A 215 -7.93 3.93 -16.06
CA GLY A 215 -8.85 3.30 -15.12
C GLY A 215 -8.31 3.15 -13.71
N SER A 216 -6.99 3.17 -13.51
CA SER A 216 -6.37 2.93 -12.19
C SER A 216 -6.66 4.02 -11.18
N TYR A 217 -6.61 3.63 -9.91
CA TYR A 217 -6.45 4.57 -8.81
C TYR A 217 -4.98 4.99 -8.71
N ILE A 218 -4.73 6.14 -8.10
CA ILE A 218 -3.40 6.66 -7.83
C ILE A 218 -3.21 6.88 -6.33
N GLY A 219 -2.11 6.36 -5.79
CA GLY A 219 -1.73 6.52 -4.39
C GLY A 219 -1.09 7.88 -4.15
N MET A 220 -1.80 8.77 -3.47
CA MET A 220 -1.28 10.02 -2.90
C MET A 220 -0.74 9.71 -1.51
N ASP A 221 0.30 8.89 -1.49
CA ASP A 221 0.51 7.95 -0.39
C ASP A 221 1.84 8.12 0.36
N ARG A 222 2.49 9.28 0.23
CA ARG A 222 3.77 9.59 0.89
C ARG A 222 3.76 10.93 1.64
N PHE A 223 2.61 11.28 2.20
CA PHE A 223 2.51 12.46 3.06
C PHE A 223 3.48 12.37 4.25
N GLY A 224 4.23 13.45 4.48
CA GLY A 224 5.26 13.53 5.52
C GLY A 224 6.68 13.18 5.06
N ILE A 225 6.84 12.63 3.84
CA ILE A 225 8.16 12.41 3.21
C ILE A 225 8.52 13.62 2.32
N ASP A 226 8.78 14.76 2.98
CA ASP A 226 8.95 16.06 2.32
C ASP A 226 10.24 16.14 1.47
N ILE A 227 11.19 15.21 1.68
CA ILE A 227 12.42 15.11 0.88
C ILE A 227 12.18 14.66 -0.58
N PHE A 228 11.07 13.97 -0.86
CA PHE A 228 10.71 13.59 -2.23
C PHE A 228 9.88 14.67 -2.91
N LEU A 229 8.89 15.19 -2.19
CA LEU A 229 8.06 16.30 -2.63
C LEU A 229 7.49 17.02 -1.40
N GLU A 230 7.69 18.34 -1.35
CA GLU A 230 7.18 19.20 -0.28
C GLU A 230 5.67 19.05 -0.11
N ASN A 231 5.18 19.06 1.12
CA ASN A 231 3.77 18.88 1.44
C ASN A 231 2.86 19.88 0.71
N GLU A 232 3.23 21.15 0.62
CA GLU A 232 2.45 22.19 -0.07
C GLU A 232 2.20 21.83 -1.54
N LYS A 233 3.20 21.22 -2.20
CA LYS A 233 3.10 20.78 -3.59
C LYS A 233 2.22 19.55 -3.73
N ARG A 234 2.27 18.62 -2.76
CA ARG A 234 1.34 17.47 -2.69
C ARG A 234 -0.11 17.95 -2.54
N ILE A 235 -0.36 18.87 -1.61
CA ILE A 235 -1.67 19.49 -1.37
C ILE A 235 -2.17 20.20 -2.64
N ALA A 236 -1.35 21.05 -3.25
CA ALA A 236 -1.72 21.78 -4.47
C ALA A 236 -2.04 20.84 -5.64
N THR A 237 -1.28 19.75 -5.77
CA THR A 237 -1.50 18.73 -6.81
C THR A 237 -2.84 18.01 -6.61
N ILE A 238 -3.15 17.57 -5.38
CA ILE A 238 -4.44 16.94 -5.08
C ILE A 238 -5.59 17.92 -5.30
N ALA A 239 -5.48 19.16 -4.84
CA ALA A 239 -6.51 20.18 -5.06
C ALA A 239 -6.79 20.39 -6.55
N LYS A 240 -5.73 20.46 -7.37
CA LYS A 240 -5.84 20.56 -8.83
C LYS A 240 -6.51 19.32 -9.46
N MET A 241 -6.11 18.12 -9.06
CA MET A 241 -6.72 16.87 -9.53
C MET A 241 -8.19 16.76 -9.13
N CYS A 242 -8.55 17.18 -7.92
CA CYS A 242 -9.93 17.29 -7.45
C CYS A 242 -10.74 18.29 -8.30
N GLY A 243 -10.19 19.47 -8.59
CA GLY A 243 -10.80 20.47 -9.47
C GLY A 243 -10.99 19.99 -10.92
N MET A 244 -10.18 19.02 -11.35
CA MET A 244 -10.31 18.32 -12.63
C MET A 244 -11.30 17.13 -12.59
N GLY A 245 -11.88 16.81 -11.44
CA GLY A 245 -12.86 15.72 -11.29
C GLY A 245 -12.29 14.34 -10.95
N TYR A 246 -11.02 14.25 -10.55
CA TYR A 246 -10.34 12.95 -10.29
C TYR A 246 -10.34 12.50 -8.82
N ALA A 247 -11.16 13.11 -7.94
CA ALA A 247 -11.25 12.70 -6.54
C ALA A 247 -11.60 11.20 -6.39
N GLU A 248 -12.43 10.65 -7.28
CA GLU A 248 -12.82 9.22 -7.31
C GLU A 248 -11.70 8.26 -7.74
N LYS A 249 -10.51 8.78 -8.06
CA LYS A 249 -9.34 8.01 -8.47
C LYS A 249 -8.15 8.16 -7.52
N MET A 250 -8.28 8.89 -6.44
CA MET A 250 -7.19 9.12 -5.48
C MET A 250 -7.45 8.42 -4.15
N VAL A 251 -6.40 7.87 -3.55
CA VAL A 251 -6.40 7.39 -2.16
C VAL A 251 -5.23 8.03 -1.42
N LEU A 252 -5.39 8.25 -0.11
CA LEU A 252 -4.40 8.96 0.70
C LEU A 252 -3.67 8.01 1.66
N SER A 253 -2.39 8.28 1.89
CA SER A 253 -1.57 7.59 2.90
C SER A 253 -0.22 8.28 3.12
N HIS A 254 0.61 7.71 3.99
CA HIS A 254 1.92 8.23 4.36
C HIS A 254 3.08 7.34 3.94
N ASP A 255 2.84 6.05 3.64
CA ASP A 255 3.90 5.04 3.50
C ASP A 255 4.73 4.97 4.80
N ALA A 256 4.12 5.30 5.94
CA ALA A 256 4.80 5.37 7.22
C ALA A 256 4.89 3.98 7.86
N ALA A 257 5.84 3.83 8.78
CA ALA A 257 6.08 2.57 9.47
C ALA A 257 6.19 2.74 10.98
N CYS A 258 5.59 1.84 11.77
CA CYS A 258 5.85 1.79 13.22
C CYS A 258 7.34 1.58 13.48
N TYR A 259 7.91 0.60 12.77
CA TYR A 259 9.34 0.30 12.69
C TYR A 259 9.77 0.05 11.24
N PHE A 260 10.94 0.60 10.87
CA PHE A 260 11.52 0.50 9.54
C PHE A 260 12.99 0.12 9.64
N GLY A 261 13.33 -1.14 9.36
CA GLY A 261 14.67 -1.69 9.60
C GLY A 261 15.77 -1.20 8.67
N TRP A 262 15.45 -0.38 7.67
CA TRP A 262 16.44 0.11 6.68
C TRP A 262 17.11 1.41 7.09
N VAL A 263 16.48 2.18 7.98
CA VAL A 263 16.94 3.52 8.36
C VAL A 263 16.96 3.63 9.88
N ASP A 264 18.09 4.13 10.40
CA ASP A 264 18.23 4.43 11.82
C ASP A 264 17.09 5.35 12.32
N PRO A 265 16.32 4.97 13.36
CA PRO A 265 15.13 5.74 13.75
C PRO A 265 15.42 7.21 14.12
N PRO A 266 16.46 7.54 14.91
CA PRO A 266 16.84 8.94 15.17
C PRO A 266 17.14 9.73 13.90
N LEU A 267 17.81 9.12 12.92
CA LEU A 267 18.07 9.76 11.64
C LEU A 267 16.77 10.04 10.87
N ARG A 268 15.86 9.06 10.81
CA ARG A 268 14.56 9.19 10.16
C ARG A 268 13.74 10.33 10.76
N GLU A 269 13.58 10.35 12.07
CA GLU A 269 12.80 11.37 12.80
C GLU A 269 13.36 12.78 12.57
N ARG A 270 14.68 12.90 12.38
CA ARG A 270 15.32 14.19 12.08
C ARG A 270 15.11 14.66 10.64
N ILE A 271 15.15 13.74 9.67
CA ILE A 271 15.10 14.11 8.24
C ILE A 271 13.65 14.29 7.76
N VAL A 272 12.73 13.48 8.27
CA VAL A 272 11.31 13.48 7.88
C VAL A 272 10.42 13.47 9.14
N PRO A 273 10.40 14.57 9.91
CA PRO A 273 9.69 14.63 11.20
C PRO A 273 8.16 14.45 11.07
N ASN A 274 7.61 14.76 9.89
CA ASN A 274 6.18 14.64 9.58
C ASN A 274 5.77 13.23 9.13
N TRP A 275 6.72 12.28 9.01
CA TRP A 275 6.44 10.95 8.48
C TRP A 275 5.88 10.01 9.56
N HIS A 276 4.61 10.21 9.88
CA HIS A 276 3.85 9.43 10.87
C HIS A 276 2.35 9.40 10.55
N PHE A 277 1.63 8.41 11.08
CA PHE A 277 0.21 8.17 10.74
C PHE A 277 -0.77 9.30 11.08
N ASN A 278 -0.41 10.16 12.04
CA ASN A 278 -1.28 11.26 12.46
C ASN A 278 -1.24 12.46 11.50
N TYR A 279 -0.27 12.52 10.58
CA TYR A 279 -0.03 13.72 9.79
C TYR A 279 -1.19 14.02 8.85
N ILE A 280 -1.81 12.99 8.25
CA ILE A 280 -2.99 13.20 7.40
C ILE A 280 -4.14 13.81 8.21
N PRO A 281 -4.65 13.17 9.28
CA PRO A 281 -5.74 13.72 10.07
C PRO A 281 -5.45 15.13 10.62
N ASP A 282 -4.24 15.34 11.18
CA ASP A 282 -3.91 16.54 11.94
C ASP A 282 -3.50 17.73 11.04
N ASN A 283 -2.91 17.47 9.87
CA ASN A 283 -2.29 18.51 9.03
C ASN A 283 -2.78 18.51 7.59
N VAL A 284 -2.79 17.34 6.93
CA VAL A 284 -3.12 17.26 5.48
C VAL A 284 -4.59 17.55 5.23
N LEU A 285 -5.51 16.97 6.01
CA LEU A 285 -6.95 17.19 5.80
C LEU A 285 -7.34 18.65 6.03
N PRO A 286 -6.90 19.35 7.10
CA PRO A 286 -7.06 20.80 7.21
C PRO A 286 -6.50 21.57 6.00
N ALA A 287 -5.27 21.26 5.56
CA ALA A 287 -4.65 21.95 4.43
C ALA A 287 -5.39 21.73 3.09
N LEU A 288 -5.93 20.52 2.86
CA LEU A 288 -6.76 20.23 1.69
C LEU A 288 -8.04 21.09 1.68
N ARG A 289 -8.68 21.27 2.85
CA ARG A 289 -9.87 22.15 2.98
C ARG A 289 -9.53 23.59 2.67
N GLU A 290 -8.42 24.10 3.22
CA GLU A 290 -7.94 25.46 2.94
C GLU A 290 -7.62 25.66 1.45
N ALA A 291 -7.13 24.61 0.78
CA ALA A 291 -6.89 24.58 -0.65
C ALA A 291 -8.16 24.40 -1.51
N GLY A 292 -9.35 24.34 -0.90
CA GLY A 292 -10.64 24.27 -1.59
C GLY A 292 -11.12 22.86 -1.95
N VAL A 293 -10.49 21.81 -1.42
CA VAL A 293 -11.01 20.44 -1.52
C VAL A 293 -12.21 20.28 -0.60
N THR A 294 -13.33 19.83 -1.16
CA THR A 294 -14.60 19.69 -0.42
C THR A 294 -14.58 18.50 0.54
N GLU A 295 -15.42 18.52 1.59
CA GLU A 295 -15.59 17.36 2.48
C GLU A 295 -16.03 16.10 1.72
N ASP A 296 -16.87 16.23 0.69
CA ASP A 296 -17.31 15.10 -0.13
C ASP A 296 -16.13 14.48 -0.90
N GLN A 297 -15.22 15.30 -1.42
CA GLN A 297 -13.99 14.81 -2.08
C GLN A 297 -13.03 14.17 -1.08
N ILE A 298 -12.86 14.77 0.10
CA ILE A 298 -12.05 14.18 1.18
C ILE A 298 -12.62 12.80 1.56
N ARG A 299 -13.92 12.73 1.86
CA ARG A 299 -14.62 11.48 2.16
C ARG A 299 -14.49 10.47 1.02
N THR A 300 -14.55 10.94 -0.23
CA THR A 300 -14.36 10.08 -1.39
C THR A 300 -12.99 9.42 -1.38
N MET A 301 -11.92 10.19 -1.14
CA MET A 301 -10.55 9.67 -1.15
C MET A 301 -10.21 8.80 0.07
N THR A 302 -10.83 9.05 1.23
CA THR A 302 -10.50 8.38 2.49
C THR A 302 -11.45 7.25 2.90
N VAL A 303 -12.67 7.21 2.35
CA VAL A 303 -13.71 6.24 2.73
C VAL A 303 -14.27 5.53 1.48
N GLU A 304 -14.81 6.28 0.53
CA GLU A 304 -15.56 5.68 -0.59
C GLU A 304 -14.65 4.93 -1.57
N ASN A 305 -13.50 5.50 -1.92
CA ASN A 305 -12.54 4.85 -2.83
C ASN A 305 -11.95 3.57 -2.22
N PRO A 306 -11.41 3.57 -0.98
CA PRO A 306 -11.00 2.34 -0.30
C PRO A 306 -12.09 1.27 -0.31
N ARG A 307 -13.32 1.62 0.04
CA ARG A 307 -14.47 0.72 0.00
C ARG A 307 -14.69 0.13 -1.39
N ARG A 308 -14.79 0.98 -2.43
CA ARG A 308 -14.98 0.54 -3.83
C ARG A 308 -13.87 -0.40 -4.30
N ILE A 309 -12.62 -0.14 -3.92
CA ILE A 309 -11.45 -0.96 -4.27
C ILE A 309 -11.62 -2.39 -3.72
N PHE A 310 -12.04 -2.54 -2.46
CA PHE A 310 -12.22 -3.86 -1.83
C PHE A 310 -13.57 -4.52 -2.12
N GLU A 311 -14.59 -3.75 -2.53
CA GLU A 311 -15.91 -4.25 -2.95
C GLU A 311 -15.91 -4.86 -4.34
N LYS A 312 -15.02 -4.40 -5.22
CA LYS A 312 -15.00 -4.82 -6.62
C LYS A 312 -14.42 -6.23 -6.79
N GLN A 313 -15.24 -7.21 -6.42
CA GLN A 313 -14.97 -8.64 -6.50
C GLN A 313 -15.80 -9.28 -7.62
N GLY A 314 -15.34 -10.40 -8.18
CA GLY A 314 -16.07 -11.14 -9.22
C GLY A 314 -15.19 -11.51 -10.41
N ALA A 315 -15.64 -12.51 -11.16
CA ALA A 315 -14.87 -13.20 -12.19
C ALA A 315 -14.41 -12.28 -13.35
N TYR A 316 -13.21 -12.59 -13.82
CA TYR A 316 -12.68 -12.23 -15.14
C TYR A 316 -13.24 -13.14 -16.22
#